data_AF-A0A2H6A9X1-F1
#
_entry.id   AF-A0A2H6A9X1-F1
#
_cell.length_a   1.000
_cell.length_b   1.000
_cell.length_c   1.000
_cell.angle_alpha   90.00
_cell.angle_beta   90.00
_cell.angle_gamma   90.00
#
_symmetry.space_group_name_H-M   'P 1'
#
loop_
_entity.id
_entity.type
_entity.pdbx_description
1 polymer ?
#
loop_
_entity_poly.entity_id
_entity_poly.type
_entity_poly.pdbx_seq_one_letter_code
_entity_poly.pdbx_strand_id
1 'polypeptide(L)'
;MPVTKSAKRALKKALRNWYFNERRRREIKIAVKNFLKAVKEKKKEEAKKYLALVYKSIDKGAKRFIHKNKAARLKAKYAKIFNQTFGENKN
;
A
#
# COMPACT_ATOMS: atom_id res chain seq x y z
N MET A 1 -7.45 -0.85 32.11
CA MET A 1 -6.01 -0.54 32.19
C MET A 1 -5.24 -1.85 32.41
N PRO A 2 -4.07 -2.09 31.80
CA PRO A 2 -3.36 -3.37 31.99
C PRO A 2 -2.90 -3.51 33.45
N VAL A 3 -3.35 -4.56 34.14
CA VAL A 3 -3.07 -4.77 35.56
C VAL A 3 -1.72 -5.46 35.75
N THR A 4 -1.49 -6.56 35.02
CA THR A 4 -0.26 -7.36 35.13
C THR A 4 0.93 -6.73 34.41
N LYS A 5 2.16 -7.05 34.87
CA LYS A 5 3.41 -6.57 34.26
C LYS A 5 3.54 -7.01 32.79
N SER A 6 3.09 -8.21 32.45
CA SER A 6 3.05 -8.74 31.08
C SER A 6 2.08 -7.94 30.20
N ALA A 7 0.88 -7.63 30.68
CA ALA A 7 -0.10 -6.84 29.94
C ALA A 7 0.38 -5.39 29.70
N LYS A 8 1.02 -4.76 30.69
CA LYS A 8 1.65 -3.44 30.52
C LYS A 8 2.74 -3.46 29.44
N ARG A 9 3.56 -4.52 29.38
CA ARG A 9 4.57 -4.70 28.32
C ARG A 9 3.94 -4.93 26.94
N ALA A 10 2.88 -5.74 26.86
CA ALA A 10 2.15 -5.98 25.63
C ALA A 10 1.57 -4.68 25.05
N LEU A 11 1.00 -3.82 25.91
CA LEU A 11 0.49 -2.50 25.49
C LEU A 11 1.60 -1.62 24.89
N LYS A 12 2.78 -1.55 25.52
CA LYS A 12 3.93 -0.81 24.97
C LYS A 12 4.36 -1.35 23.59
N LYS A 13 4.40 -2.67 23.43
CA LYS A 13 4.72 -3.33 22.15
C LYS A 13 3.66 -3.02 21.08
N ALA A 14 2.39 -3.06 21.45
CA ALA A 14 1.28 -2.75 20.56
C ALA A 14 1.35 -1.31 20.04
N LEU A 15 1.57 -0.33 20.93
CA LEU A 15 1.73 1.08 20.56
C LEU A 15 2.92 1.30 19.61
N ARG A 16 4.07 0.70 19.91
CA ARG A 16 5.25 0.77 19.03
C ARG A 16 4.95 0.19 17.65
N ASN A 17 4.30 -0.98 17.59
CA ASN A 17 3.92 -1.61 16.32
C ASN A 17 2.89 -0.78 15.54
N TRP A 18 1.93 -0.19 16.24
CA TRP A 18 0.92 0.69 15.66
C TRP A 18 1.57 1.87 14.96
N TYR A 19 2.50 2.59 15.61
CA TYR A 19 3.19 3.73 15.02
C TYR A 19 3.87 3.38 13.68
N PHE A 20 4.63 2.29 13.66
CA PHE A 20 5.32 1.90 12.44
C PHE A 20 4.38 1.36 11.34
N ASN A 21 3.27 0.73 11.72
CA ASN A 21 2.26 0.27 10.77
C ASN A 21 1.51 1.46 10.18
N GLU A 22 1.19 2.46 11.00
CA GLU A 22 0.56 3.70 10.60
C GLU A 22 1.43 4.47 9.60
N ARG A 23 2.74 4.56 9.84
CA ARG A 23 3.68 5.17 8.88
C ARG A 23 3.60 4.49 7.51
N ARG A 24 3.64 3.15 7.47
CA ARG A 24 3.52 2.40 6.20
C ARG A 24 2.14 2.53 5.55
N ARG A 25 1.06 2.58 6.33
CA ARG A 25 -0.30 2.83 5.80
C ARG A 25 -0.37 4.18 5.10
N ARG A 26 0.24 5.22 5.70
CA ARG A 26 0.34 6.56 5.09
C ARG A 26 1.17 6.53 3.80
N GLU A 27 2.34 5.88 3.82
CA GLU A 27 3.19 5.72 2.61
C GLU A 27 2.40 5.06 1.46
N ILE A 28 1.68 3.97 1.73
CA ILE A 28 0.82 3.30 0.74
C ILE A 28 -0.27 4.26 0.22
N LYS A 29 -0.94 4.99 1.13
CA LYS A 29 -2.01 5.94 0.77
C LYS A 29 -1.48 7.06 -0.14
N ILE A 30 -0.29 7.59 0.14
CA ILE A 30 0.36 8.64 -0.65
C ILE A 30 0.74 8.10 -2.03
N ALA A 31 1.40 6.94 -2.09
CA ALA A 31 1.79 6.32 -3.36
C ALA A 31 0.57 6.07 -4.26
N VAL A 32 -0.52 5.55 -3.68
CA VAL A 32 -1.78 5.30 -4.41
C VAL A 32 -2.41 6.61 -4.89
N LYS A 33 -2.43 7.65 -4.06
CA LYS A 33 -2.96 8.96 -4.47
C LYS A 33 -2.18 9.55 -5.66
N ASN A 34 -0.87 9.50 -5.60
CA ASN A 34 -0.02 10.03 -6.68
C ASN A 34 -0.19 9.22 -7.97
N PHE A 35 -0.27 7.89 -7.86
CA PHE A 35 -0.61 7.02 -8.99
C PHE A 35 -1.96 7.39 -9.62
N LEU A 36 -3.02 7.53 -8.82
CA LEU A 36 -4.34 7.88 -9.33
C LEU A 36 -4.39 9.28 -9.97
N LYS A 37 -3.61 10.24 -9.46
CA LYS A 37 -3.46 11.57 -10.09
C LYS A 37 -2.78 11.46 -11.46
N ALA A 38 -1.64 10.76 -11.54
CA ALA A 38 -0.92 10.57 -12.80
C ALA A 38 -1.75 9.83 -13.86
N VAL A 39 -2.58 8.86 -13.43
CA VAL A 39 -3.54 8.18 -14.30
C VAL A 39 -4.60 9.15 -14.85
N LYS A 40 -5.15 10.03 -14.01
CA LYS A 40 -6.12 11.05 -14.45
C LYS A 40 -5.51 12.06 -15.41
N GLU A 41 -4.27 12.48 -15.17
CA GLU A 41 -3.52 13.40 -16.02
C GLU A 41 -2.98 12.74 -17.31
N LYS A 42 -3.25 11.44 -17.52
CA LYS A 42 -2.79 10.64 -18.68
C LYS A 42 -1.27 10.66 -18.91
N LYS A 43 -0.47 10.89 -17.86
CA LYS A 43 0.99 10.86 -17.93
C LYS A 43 1.51 9.44 -17.78
N LYS A 44 1.72 8.75 -18.90
CA LYS A 44 2.09 7.31 -18.94
C LYS A 44 3.38 7.00 -18.19
N GLU A 45 4.44 7.80 -18.37
CA GLU A 45 5.73 7.56 -17.74
C GLU A 45 5.70 7.75 -16.21
N GLU A 46 5.07 8.84 -15.76
CA GLU A 46 4.89 9.11 -14.33
C GLU A 46 4.01 8.03 -13.67
N ALA A 47 2.92 7.64 -14.31
CA ALA A 47 2.04 6.58 -13.82
C ALA A 47 2.79 5.25 -13.66
N LYS A 48 3.71 4.91 -14.58
CA LYS A 48 4.57 3.70 -14.46
C LYS A 48 5.52 3.79 -13.26
N LYS A 49 6.14 4.95 -13.03
CA LYS A 49 7.01 5.19 -11.87
C LYS A 49 6.23 5.06 -10.56
N TYR A 50 5.06 5.68 -10.47
CA TYR A 50 4.20 5.59 -9.28
C TYR A 50 3.62 4.18 -9.07
N LEU A 51 3.33 3.44 -10.13
CA LEU A 51 2.89 2.04 -10.02
C LEU A 51 3.95 1.15 -9.37
N ALA A 52 5.23 1.31 -9.75
CA ALA A 52 6.34 0.61 -9.12
C ALA A 52 6.46 0.95 -7.61
N LEU A 53 6.25 2.22 -7.24
CA LEU A 53 6.23 2.66 -5.84
C LEU A 53 5.05 2.08 -5.06
N VAL A 54 3.87 1.97 -5.68
CA VAL A 54 2.68 1.34 -5.10
C VAL A 54 2.96 -0.13 -4.80
N TYR A 55 3.53 -0.88 -5.76
CA TYR A 55 3.90 -2.29 -5.54
C TYR A 55 4.91 -2.45 -4.40
N LYS A 56 6.00 -1.67 -4.43
CA LYS A 56 7.02 -1.69 -3.37
C LYS A 56 6.42 -1.43 -1.99
N SER A 57 5.50 -0.47 -1.90
CA SER A 57 4.84 -0.10 -0.63
C SER A 57 3.88 -1.19 -0.14
N ILE A 58 3.10 -1.78 -1.05
CA ILE A 58 2.18 -2.89 -0.73
C ILE A 58 2.95 -4.12 -0.26
N ASP A 59 4.03 -4.50 -0.95
CA ASP A 59 4.83 -5.68 -0.59
C ASP A 59 5.54 -5.50 0.77
N LYS A 60 6.02 -4.29 1.06
CA LYS A 60 6.54 -3.94 2.40
C LYS A 60 5.45 -3.95 3.49
N GLY A 61 4.20 -3.68 3.14
CA GLY A 61 3.05 -3.82 4.03
C GLY A 61 2.65 -5.29 4.23
N ALA A 62 2.75 -6.11 3.19
CA ALA A 62 2.46 -7.54 3.21
C ALA A 62 3.37 -8.30 4.18
N LYS A 63 4.65 -7.93 4.24
CA LYS A 63 5.60 -8.51 5.21
C LYS A 63 5.26 -8.25 6.68
N ARG A 64 4.29 -7.37 7.01
CA ARG A 64 4.03 -6.97 8.41
C ARG A 64 2.58 -7.01 8.85
N PHE A 65 1.65 -6.45 8.09
CA PHE A 65 0.26 -6.28 8.55
C PHE A 65 -0.81 -6.55 7.48
N ILE A 66 -0.44 -6.69 6.20
CA ILE A 66 -1.38 -7.00 5.12
C ILE A 66 -1.29 -8.49 4.80
N HIS A 67 -2.42 -9.19 4.78
CA HIS A 67 -2.44 -10.58 4.34
C HIS A 67 -2.00 -10.71 2.87
N LYS A 68 -1.28 -11.79 2.54
CA LYS A 68 -0.74 -12.04 1.17
C LYS A 68 -1.81 -11.91 0.07
N ASN A 69 -3.01 -12.43 0.30
CA ASN A 69 -4.10 -12.36 -0.69
C ASN A 69 -4.63 -10.93 -0.85
N LYS A 70 -4.65 -10.13 0.23
CA LYS A 70 -5.05 -8.72 0.16
C LYS A 70 -4.00 -7.91 -0.60
N ALA A 71 -2.72 -8.19 -0.40
CA ALA A 71 -1.64 -7.56 -1.16
C ALA A 71 -1.73 -7.91 -2.66
N ALA A 72 -1.91 -9.19 -3.00
CA ALA A 72 -2.08 -9.65 -4.39
C ALA A 72 -3.29 -8.98 -5.07
N ARG A 73 -4.45 -8.94 -4.39
CA ARG A 73 -5.66 -8.27 -4.89
C ARG A 73 -5.44 -6.78 -5.15
N LEU A 74 -4.71 -6.09 -4.27
CA LEU A 74 -4.39 -4.68 -4.46
C LEU A 74 -3.46 -4.46 -5.66
N LYS A 75 -2.42 -5.30 -5.82
CA LYS A 75 -1.53 -5.23 -6.99
C LYS A 75 -2.30 -5.44 -8.29
N ALA A 76 -3.13 -6.48 -8.35
CA ALA A 76 -3.97 -6.76 -9.52
C ALA A 76 -4.93 -5.60 -9.84
N LYS A 77 -5.54 -4.98 -8.82
CA LYS A 77 -6.42 -3.82 -9.00
C LYS A 77 -5.70 -2.65 -9.66
N TYR A 78 -4.53 -2.27 -9.17
CA TYR A 78 -3.79 -1.12 -9.72
C TYR A 78 -3.17 -1.43 -11.09
N ALA A 79 -2.74 -2.68 -11.32
CA ALA A 79 -2.34 -3.15 -12.64
C ALA A 79 -3.47 -3.02 -13.65
N LYS A 80 -4.68 -3.49 -13.29
CA LYS A 80 -5.86 -3.42 -14.14
C LYS A 80 -6.19 -1.97 -14.51
N ILE A 81 -6.18 -1.06 -13.53
CA ILE A 81 -6.43 0.38 -13.78
C ILE A 81 -5.39 0.94 -14.76
N PHE A 82 -4.10 0.66 -14.56
CA PHE A 82 -3.05 1.12 -15.46
C PHE A 82 -3.26 0.59 -16.89
N ASN A 83 -3.52 -0.71 -17.02
CA ASN A 83 -3.72 -1.34 -18.33
C ASN A 83 -5.00 -0.87 -19.02
N GLN A 84 -6.09 -0.63 -18.30
CA GLN A 84 -7.31 -0.08 -18.88
C GLN A 84 -7.14 1.36 -19.38
N THR A 85 -6.24 2.13 -18.76
CA THR A 85 -6.04 3.54 -19.12
C THR A 85 -4.99 3.73 -20.21
N PHE A 86 -3.96 2.88 -20.25
CA PHE A 86 -2.79 3.03 -21.13
C PHE A 86 -2.51 1.85 -22.04
N GLY A 87 -3.21 0.73 -21.85
CA GLY A 87 -3.19 -0.39 -22.77
C GLY A 87 -4.09 -0.05 -23.95
N GLU A 88 -3.55 -0.12 -25.16
CA GLU A 88 -4.37 -0.21 -26.35
C GLU A 88 -5.26 -1.44 -26.20
N ASN A 89 -6.57 -1.27 -26.47
CA ASN A 89 -7.49 -2.38 -26.61
C ASN A 89 -6.97 -3.29 -27.73
N LYS A 90 -6.18 -4.30 -27.38
CA LYS A 90 -6.07 -5.49 -28.21
C LYS A 90 -7.34 -6.26 -27.94
N ASN A 91 -8.25 -6.18 -28.92
CA ASN A 91 -9.45 -6.98 -29.07
C ASN A 91 -9.24 -8.43 -28.62
#